data_AF-A0A2P5YE24-F1
#
_entry.id   AF-A0A2P5YE24-F1
#
_cell.length_a   1.000
_cell.length_b   1.000
_cell.length_c   1.000
_cell.angle_alpha   90.00
_cell.angle_beta   90.00
_cell.angle_gamma   90.00
#
_symmetry.space_group_name_H-M   'P 1'
#
loop_
_entity.id
_entity.type
_entity.pdbx_description
1 polymer ?
#
loop_
_entity_poly.entity_id
_entity_poly.type
_entity_poly.pdbx_seq_one_letter_code
_entity_poly.pdbx_strand_id
1 'polypeptide(L)'
;MRIYNSPNKFGFKETLKACCGTGGVYNYNLSRACGYLPATQCCNDPSSYMSWDGIHYTEAVNRLIANVVFEELMNSIHSLNNLCPALTINKLRMIYPKSEM
;
A
#
# COMPACT_ATOMS: atom_id res chain seq x y z
N MET A 1 11.50 -5.31 2.91
CA MET A 1 10.38 -4.95 1.99
C MET A 1 10.96 -4.82 0.57
N ARG A 2 10.33 -5.40 -0.48
CA ARG A 2 10.90 -5.47 -1.84
C ARG A 2 11.27 -4.11 -2.45
N ILE A 3 10.57 -3.05 -2.04
CA ILE A 3 10.82 -1.68 -2.49
C ILE A 3 12.24 -1.18 -2.18
N TYR A 4 12.92 -1.69 -1.15
CA TYR A 4 14.31 -1.34 -0.84
C TYR A 4 15.33 -2.03 -1.75
N ASN A 5 14.99 -3.17 -2.37
CA ASN A 5 15.89 -3.89 -3.26
C ASN A 5 15.99 -3.22 -4.64
N SER A 6 14.98 -2.44 -5.03
CA SER A 6 14.92 -1.76 -6.33
C SER A 6 14.05 -0.50 -6.26
N PRO A 7 14.40 0.49 -5.42
CA PRO A 7 13.58 1.68 -5.15
C PRO A 7 13.26 2.47 -6.42
N ASN A 8 14.21 2.55 -7.35
CA ASN A 8 14.05 3.23 -8.63
C ASN A 8 12.92 2.64 -9.49
N LYS A 9 12.62 1.33 -9.38
CA LYS A 9 11.48 0.70 -10.10
C LYS A 9 10.13 1.22 -9.61
N PHE A 10 10.09 1.82 -8.43
CA PHE A 10 8.91 2.38 -7.81
C PHE A 10 8.95 3.92 -7.74
N GLY A 11 9.91 4.55 -8.43
CA GLY A 11 10.04 6.01 -8.47
C GLY A 11 10.80 6.64 -7.29
N PHE A 12 11.28 5.85 -6.33
CA PHE A 12 12.02 6.36 -5.18
C PHE A 12 13.51 6.52 -5.49
N LYS A 13 14.03 7.71 -5.21
CA LYS A 13 15.45 8.06 -5.33
C LYS A 13 16.14 8.04 -3.97
N GLU A 14 15.46 8.54 -2.94
CA GLU A 14 15.99 8.58 -1.59
C GLU A 14 15.28 7.60 -0.67
N THR A 15 16.06 6.67 -0.12
CA THR A 15 15.55 5.53 0.65
C THR A 15 15.91 5.59 2.13
N LEU A 16 16.97 6.33 2.48
CA LEU A 16 17.50 6.39 3.84
C LEU A 16 17.26 7.74 4.52
N LYS A 17 17.27 8.83 3.76
CA LYS A 17 17.09 10.18 4.32
C LYS A 17 15.61 10.53 4.43
N ALA A 18 15.25 11.23 5.50
CA ALA A 18 13.93 11.82 5.66
C ALA A 18 13.77 13.04 4.75
N CYS A 19 12.57 13.23 4.18
CA CYS A 19 12.24 14.40 3.37
C CYS A 19 12.10 15.66 4.24
N CYS A 20 11.37 15.58 5.35
CA CYS A 20 11.28 16.62 6.37
C CYS A 20 12.17 16.26 7.55
N GLY A 21 13.23 17.03 7.77
CA GLY A 21 14.23 16.67 8.75
C GLY A 21 14.93 17.86 9.38
N THR A 22 15.62 17.60 10.47
CA THR A 22 16.34 18.58 11.29
C THR A 22 17.87 18.43 11.18
N GLY A 23 18.35 17.77 10.13
CA GLY A 23 19.77 17.46 9.91
C GLY A 23 20.20 16.10 10.47
N GLY A 24 21.51 15.87 10.58
CA GLY A 24 22.07 14.56 10.94
C GLY A 24 22.26 13.62 9.73
N VAL A 25 22.83 12.43 9.96
CA VAL A 25 23.28 11.50 8.89
C VAL A 25 22.14 11.09 7.95
N TYR A 26 20.94 10.90 8.49
CA TYR A 26 19.73 10.51 7.73
C TYR A 26 18.70 11.64 7.61
N ASN A 27 19.12 12.89 7.81
CA ASN A 27 18.21 14.02 7.97
C ASN A 27 17.17 13.76 9.09
N TYR A 28 17.58 13.08 10.16
CA TYR A 28 16.74 12.70 11.29
C TYR A 28 17.46 12.97 12.61
N ASN A 29 16.71 13.49 13.59
CA ASN A 29 17.17 13.73 14.95
C ASN A 29 16.07 13.35 15.95
N LEU A 30 16.35 12.39 16.84
CA LEU A 30 15.43 11.93 17.89
C LEU A 30 14.92 13.05 18.81
N SER A 31 15.74 14.07 19.06
CA SER A 31 15.39 15.18 19.95
C SER A 31 14.73 16.35 19.23
N ARG A 32 14.65 16.32 17.89
CA ARG A 32 14.08 17.41 17.07
C ARG A 32 13.31 16.80 15.90
N ALA A 33 12.00 16.67 16.07
CA ALA A 33 11.11 16.19 15.02
C ALA A 33 10.97 17.18 13.85
N CYS A 34 10.43 16.71 12.72
CA CYS A 34 9.97 17.56 11.63
C CYS A 34 9.06 18.69 12.17
N GLY A 35 9.27 19.92 11.70
CA GLY A 35 8.55 21.12 12.18
C GLY A 35 9.20 21.82 13.40
N TYR A 36 10.22 21.23 14.04
CA TYR A 36 11.00 21.91 15.06
C TYR A 36 11.95 22.93 14.42
N LEU A 37 11.90 24.21 14.81
CA LEU A 37 12.78 25.24 14.23
C LEU A 37 14.28 24.88 14.38
N PRO A 38 15.11 24.97 13.33
CA PRO A 38 14.85 25.53 12.01
C PRO A 38 14.56 24.48 10.91
N ALA A 39 14.00 23.30 11.21
CA ALA A 39 13.47 22.37 10.19
C ALA A 39 12.22 22.95 9.51
N THR A 40 12.44 24.04 8.80
CA THR A 40 11.47 24.81 8.04
C THR A 40 11.41 24.35 6.58
N GLN A 41 12.33 23.50 6.12
CA GLN A 41 12.37 23.03 4.74
C GLN A 41 12.25 21.51 4.64
N CYS A 42 11.15 21.10 4.02
CA CYS A 42 10.98 19.76 3.48
C CYS A 42 11.74 19.64 2.15
N CYS A 43 12.02 18.42 1.73
CA CYS A 43 12.55 18.14 0.39
C CYS A 43 11.60 18.65 -0.71
N ASN A 44 12.15 19.00 -1.87
CA ASN A 44 11.37 19.56 -2.98
C ASN A 44 10.39 18.57 -3.63
N ASP A 45 10.71 17.28 -3.57
CA ASP A 45 9.90 16.22 -4.18
C ASP A 45 9.72 15.05 -3.19
N PRO A 46 8.70 15.13 -2.31
CA PRO A 46 8.38 14.07 -1.37
C PRO A 46 8.01 12.74 -2.04
N SER A 47 7.58 12.74 -3.31
CA SER A 47 7.22 11.51 -4.03
C SER A 47 8.44 10.63 -4.35
N SER A 48 9.63 11.24 -4.42
CA SER A 48 10.90 10.55 -4.65
C SER A 48 11.57 10.03 -3.36
N TYR A 49 11.00 10.31 -2.19
CA TYR A 49 11.52 9.89 -0.89
C TYR A 49 10.67 8.78 -0.29
N MET A 50 11.32 7.83 0.39
CA MET A 50 10.60 6.79 1.13
C MET A 50 10.16 7.25 2.52
N SER A 51 11.03 7.94 3.25
CA SER A 51 10.73 8.44 4.59
C SER A 51 10.30 9.91 4.58
N TRP A 52 9.21 10.21 5.28
CA TRP A 52 8.76 11.57 5.51
C TRP A 52 9.62 12.25 6.57
N ASP A 53 9.64 11.74 7.80
CA ASP A 53 10.25 12.41 8.97
C ASP A 53 11.30 11.55 9.71
N GLY A 54 11.70 10.43 9.12
CA GLY A 54 12.59 9.43 9.72
C GLY A 54 11.87 8.32 10.49
N ILE A 55 10.56 8.46 10.72
CA ILE A 55 9.72 7.46 11.43
C ILE A 55 8.57 6.99 10.52
N HIS A 56 7.94 7.93 9.82
CA HIS A 56 6.79 7.70 8.95
C HIS A 56 7.19 7.63 7.47
N TYR A 57 6.40 6.89 6.71
CA TYR A 57 6.51 6.84 5.26
C TYR A 57 5.89 8.07 4.60
N THR A 58 6.41 8.41 3.41
CA THR A 58 5.77 9.42 2.56
C THR A 58 4.42 8.91 2.03
N GLU A 59 3.60 9.84 1.57
CA GLU A 59 2.34 9.53 0.90
C GLU A 59 2.52 8.57 -0.29
N ALA A 60 3.61 8.72 -1.06
CA ALA A 60 3.92 7.85 -2.19
C ALA A 60 4.15 6.39 -1.77
N VAL A 61 4.88 6.14 -0.68
CA VAL A 61 5.05 4.77 -0.15
C VAL A 61 3.73 4.23 0.42
N ASN A 62 2.97 5.04 1.15
CA ASN A 62 1.67 4.62 1.69
C ASN A 62 0.68 4.25 0.58
N ARG A 63 0.64 5.03 -0.50
CA ARG A 63 -0.18 4.76 -1.70
C ARG A 63 0.22 3.43 -2.35
N LEU A 64 1.51 3.16 -2.47
CA LEU A 64 2.01 1.89 -2.99
C LEU A 64 1.57 0.71 -2.11
N ILE A 65 1.72 0.83 -0.79
CA ILE A 65 1.31 -0.21 0.15
C ILE A 65 -0.21 -0.45 0.04
N ALA A 66 -1.01 0.61 0.03
CA ALA A 66 -2.47 0.51 -0.11
C ALA A 66 -2.88 -0.18 -1.41
N ASN A 67 -2.25 0.15 -2.53
CA ASN A 67 -2.51 -0.50 -3.82
C ASN A 67 -2.17 -1.99 -3.78
N VAL A 68 -1.02 -2.38 -3.24
CA VAL A 68 -0.64 -3.80 -3.14
C VAL A 68 -1.66 -4.57 -2.30
N VAL A 69 -2.03 -4.04 -1.13
CA VAL A 69 -3.02 -4.68 -0.25
C VAL A 69 -4.38 -4.80 -0.95
N PHE A 70 -4.80 -3.76 -1.67
CA PHE A 70 -6.05 -3.77 -2.41
C PHE A 70 -6.05 -4.81 -3.54
N GLU A 71 -5.00 -4.86 -4.35
CA GLU A 71 -4.86 -5.84 -5.44
C GLU A 71 -4.81 -7.28 -4.89
N GLU A 72 -4.09 -7.53 -3.79
CA GLU A 72 -4.07 -8.85 -3.15
C GLU A 72 -5.46 -9.28 -2.66
N LEU A 73 -6.22 -8.35 -2.07
CA LEU A 73 -7.59 -8.61 -1.64
C LEU A 73 -8.52 -8.92 -2.83
N MET A 74 -8.45 -8.11 -3.89
CA MET A 74 -9.27 -8.29 -5.08
C MET A 74 -8.97 -9.61 -5.80
N ASN A 75 -7.69 -9.99 -5.90
CA ASN A 75 -7.29 -11.28 -6.45
C ASN A 75 -7.81 -12.46 -5.61
N SER A 76 -7.82 -12.31 -4.29
CA SER A 76 -8.36 -13.33 -3.38
C SER A 76 -9.87 -13.49 -3.56
N ILE A 77 -10.63 -12.39 -3.71
CA ILE A 77 -12.07 -12.45 -4.00
C ILE A 77 -12.34 -13.09 -5.36
N HIS A 78 -11.57 -12.74 -6.39
CA HIS A 78 -11.70 -13.37 -7.71
C HIS A 78 -11.45 -14.89 -7.63
N SER A 79 -10.43 -15.31 -6.87
CA SER A 79 -10.17 -16.73 -6.63
C SER A 79 -11.34 -17.44 -5.95
N LEU A 80 -12.02 -16.81 -4.99
CA LEU A 80 -13.20 -17.39 -4.34
C LEU A 80 -14.36 -17.59 -5.31
N ASN A 81 -14.59 -16.64 -6.22
CA ASN A 81 -15.61 -16.79 -7.26
C ASN A 81 -15.33 -17.97 -8.21
N ASN A 82 -14.04 -18.26 -8.47
CA ASN A 82 -13.63 -19.41 -9.28
C ASN A 82 -13.59 -20.73 -8.49
N LEU A 83 -13.59 -20.67 -7.15
CA LEU A 83 -13.64 -21.84 -6.26
C LEU A 83 -15.06 -22.36 -6.05
N CYS A 84 -16.08 -21.58 -6.37
CA CYS A 84 -17.43 -22.10 -6.49
C CYS A 84 -17.50 -22.82 -7.85
N PRO A 85 -17.61 -24.17 -7.93
CA PRO A 85 -18.14 -24.75 -9.14
C PRO A 85 -19.52 -24.11 -9.29
N ALA A 86 -19.96 -23.85 -10.52
CA ALA A 86 -21.39 -23.66 -10.76
C ALA A 86 -22.09 -24.89 -10.16
N LEU A 87 -22.52 -24.80 -8.91
CA LEU A 87 -23.17 -25.87 -8.17
C LEU A 87 -24.49 -26.05 -8.87
N THR A 88 -24.48 -26.93 -9.87
CA THR A 88 -25.61 -27.66 -10.43
C THR A 88 -26.96 -27.12 -9.96
N ILE A 89 -27.36 -25.97 -10.51
CA ILE A 89 -28.74 -25.45 -10.40
C ILE A 89 -29.74 -26.45 -11.04
N ASN A 90 -29.25 -27.54 -11.64
CA ASN A 90 -30.05 -28.65 -12.13
C ASN A 90 -30.46 -29.69 -11.06
N LYS A 91 -30.04 -29.62 -9.79
CA LYS A 91 -30.49 -30.58 -8.76
C LYS A 91 -31.70 -30.13 -7.93
N LEU A 92 -32.05 -28.84 -7.93
CA LEU A 92 -33.23 -28.32 -7.24
C LEU A 92 -34.52 -28.38 -8.08
N ARG A 93 -34.43 -28.59 -9.41
CA ARG A 93 -35.61 -28.85 -10.26
C ARG A 93 -36.21 -30.25 -10.12
N MET A 94 -35.57 -31.17 -9.38
CA MET A 94 -36.07 -32.54 -9.20
C MET A 94 -36.84 -32.77 -7.88
N ILE A 95 -36.94 -31.78 -6.99
CA ILE A 95 -37.56 -31.98 -5.66
C ILE A 95 -38.94 -31.30 -5.53
N TYR A 96 -39.26 -30.32 -6.38
CA TYR A 96 -40.59 -29.71 -6.43
C TYR A 96 -41.19 -29.80 -7.85
N PRO A 97 -41.98 -30.83 -8.17
CA PRO A 97 -42.82 -30.77 -9.34
C PRO A 97 -43.85 -29.67 -9.10
N LYS A 98 -43.90 -28.68 -10.01
CA LYS A 98 -45.04 -27.76 -10.07
C LYS A 98 -46.30 -28.61 -10.29
N SER A 99 -47.16 -28.71 -9.29
CA SER A 99 -48.56 -29.08 -9.51
C SER A 99 -49.24 -27.87 -10.15
N GLU A 100 -49.40 -27.90 -11.48
CA GLU A 100 -50.28 -26.99 -12.20
C GLU A 100 -51.72 -27.52 -12.13
N MET A 101 -52.64 -26.55 -12.10
CA MET A 101 -54.09 -26.67 -12.00
C MET A 101 -54.72 -27.32 -13.23
#